data_AF-A0A838HFS2-F1
#
_entry.id   AF-A0A838HFS2-F1
#
_cell.length_a   1.000
_cell.length_b   1.000
_cell.length_c   1.000
_cell.angle_alpha   90.00
_cell.angle_beta   90.00
_cell.angle_gamma   90.00
#
_symmetry.space_group_name_H-M   'P 1'
#
loop_
_entity.id
_entity.type
_entity.pdbx_description
1 polymer ?
#
loop_
_entity_poly.entity_id
_entity_poly.type
_entity_poly.pdbx_seq_one_letter_code
_entity_poly.pdbx_strand_id
1 'polypeptide(L)'
;MALDAAGNAYVTGPTWSDFPTTRGAFDVTFNGNEDAFVSKLNSEGSGLVYSTYLGGTGFDNAFGLALDAAGNVYVTGVTNSPDFPTTPGAFDVTFNGGRDVFVSKLNAAGSALVYSTYLGGDFPDFVFGVQLDAARNVYVTGSTGSRDFPATRD
;
A
#
# COMPACT_ATOMS: atom_id res chain seq x y z
N MET A 1 7.95 3.79 8.20
CA MET A 1 8.78 2.58 8.39
C MET A 1 8.34 1.83 9.64
N ALA A 2 8.60 0.53 9.73
CA ALA A 2 8.36 -0.30 10.91
C ALA A 2 9.40 -1.43 11.02
N LEU A 3 9.48 -2.10 12.17
CA LEU A 3 10.35 -3.25 12.40
C LEU A 3 9.51 -4.50 12.73
N ASP A 4 9.91 -5.67 12.26
CA ASP A 4 9.37 -6.94 12.76
C ASP A 4 10.11 -7.43 14.02
N ALA A 5 9.63 -8.52 14.62
CA ALA A 5 10.20 -9.08 15.85
C ALA A 5 11.63 -9.62 15.69
N ALA A 6 12.07 -9.87 14.44
CA ALA A 6 13.44 -10.26 14.12
C ALA A 6 14.35 -9.03 13.84
N GLY A 7 13.81 -7.81 13.91
CA GLY A 7 14.55 -6.58 13.66
C GLY A 7 14.66 -6.20 12.19
N ASN A 8 13.98 -6.90 11.28
CA ASN A 8 13.97 -6.53 9.86
C ASN A 8 13.17 -5.24 9.67
N ALA A 9 13.68 -4.31 8.87
CA ALA A 9 13.04 -3.03 8.64
C ALA A 9 12.16 -3.05 7.39
N TYR A 10 10.93 -2.53 7.52
CA TYR A 10 10.00 -2.33 6.43
C TYR A 10 9.93 -0.84 6.09
N VAL A 11 10.11 -0.51 4.82
CA VAL A 11 10.15 0.85 4.30
C VAL A 11 9.24 0.93 3.08
N THR A 12 8.52 2.03 2.97
CA THR A 12 7.69 2.36 1.81
C THR A 12 7.88 3.82 1.44
N GLY A 13 7.53 4.17 0.21
CA GLY A 13 7.59 5.51 -0.32
C GLY A 13 7.34 5.50 -1.83
N PRO A 14 7.34 6.66 -2.48
CA PRO A 14 7.28 6.74 -3.93
C PRO A 14 8.65 6.49 -4.57
N THR A 15 8.63 6.08 -5.83
CA THR A 15 9.79 6.09 -6.73
C THR A 15 9.38 6.61 -8.10
N TRP A 16 10.27 7.38 -8.74
CA TRP A 16 10.09 7.96 -10.08
C TRP A 16 10.91 7.25 -11.16
N SER A 17 11.57 6.14 -10.79
CA SER A 17 12.47 5.39 -11.66
C SER A 17 12.59 3.94 -11.19
N ASP A 18 13.57 3.24 -11.76
CA ASP A 18 14.00 1.92 -11.32
C ASP A 18 14.45 1.93 -9.85
N PHE A 19 13.62 1.33 -9.01
CA PHE A 19 13.91 0.96 -7.64
C PHE A 19 14.37 -0.51 -7.58
N PRO A 20 15.32 -0.90 -6.71
CA PRO A 20 15.74 -2.29 -6.59
C PRO A 20 14.57 -3.21 -6.25
N THR A 21 14.39 -4.30 -7.00
CA THR A 21 13.40 -5.35 -6.71
C THR A 21 14.08 -6.70 -6.51
N THR A 22 13.38 -7.62 -5.85
CA THR A 22 13.86 -8.98 -5.60
C THR A 22 13.11 -10.01 -6.44
N ARG A 23 13.79 -11.08 -6.85
CA ARG A 23 13.15 -12.18 -7.59
C ARG A 23 11.98 -12.77 -6.81
N GLY A 24 10.82 -12.86 -7.44
CA GLY A 24 9.60 -13.40 -6.83
C GLY A 24 8.82 -12.39 -5.98
N ALA A 25 9.20 -11.12 -6.00
CA ALA A 25 8.38 -10.02 -5.51
C ALA A 25 7.05 -9.94 -6.28
N PHE A 26 6.06 -9.32 -5.65
CA PHE A 26 4.72 -9.11 -6.21
C PHE A 26 4.78 -8.43 -7.58
N ASP A 27 5.57 -7.36 -7.65
CA ASP A 27 5.84 -6.62 -8.88
C ASP A 27 7.31 -6.22 -8.98
N VAL A 28 7.87 -6.44 -10.15
CA VAL A 28 9.27 -6.15 -10.50
C VAL A 28 9.39 -5.10 -11.61
N THR A 29 8.27 -4.56 -12.09
CA THR A 29 8.21 -3.53 -13.13
C THR A 29 7.68 -2.21 -12.58
N PHE A 30 8.25 -1.12 -13.08
CA PHE A 30 7.75 0.23 -12.85
C PHE A 30 6.65 0.51 -13.89
N ASN A 31 5.41 0.70 -13.44
CA ASN A 31 4.22 0.60 -14.28
C ASN A 31 3.65 1.95 -14.75
N GLY A 32 4.11 3.06 -14.18
CA GLY A 32 3.53 4.37 -14.42
C GLY A 32 4.52 5.51 -14.36
N ASN A 33 4.05 6.67 -13.89
CA ASN A 33 4.86 7.86 -13.69
C ASN A 33 5.54 7.88 -12.32
N GLU A 34 4.92 7.22 -11.35
CA GLU A 34 5.37 7.11 -9.98
C GLU A 34 4.68 5.92 -9.34
N ASP A 35 5.47 4.98 -8.81
CA ASP A 35 4.95 3.82 -8.10
C ASP A 35 5.31 3.91 -6.62
N ALA A 36 4.47 3.34 -5.77
CA ALA A 36 4.93 3.05 -4.42
C ALA A 36 5.90 1.86 -4.47
N PHE A 37 6.86 1.83 -3.55
CA PHE A 37 7.65 0.64 -3.28
C PHE A 37 7.40 0.12 -1.87
N VAL A 38 7.66 -1.16 -1.66
CA VAL A 38 7.70 -1.78 -0.33
C VAL A 38 8.95 -2.63 -0.23
N SER A 39 9.87 -2.23 0.65
CA SER A 39 11.12 -2.91 0.92
C SER A 39 11.13 -3.52 2.32
N LYS A 40 11.63 -4.75 2.44
CA LYS A 40 12.05 -5.34 3.70
C LYS A 40 13.57 -5.51 3.69
N LEU A 41 14.27 -4.83 4.58
CA LEU A 41 15.71 -4.97 4.80
C LEU A 41 15.98 -5.97 5.93
N ASN A 42 17.08 -6.71 5.85
CA ASN A 42 17.50 -7.57 6.95
C ASN A 42 17.88 -6.76 8.21
N SER A 43 17.94 -7.42 9.36
CA SER A 43 18.25 -6.81 10.66
C SER A 43 19.60 -6.08 10.70
N GLU A 44 20.53 -6.46 9.83
CA GLU A 44 21.86 -5.85 9.72
C GLU A 44 21.85 -4.61 8.81
N GLY A 45 20.74 -4.34 8.10
CA GLY A 45 20.65 -3.28 7.09
C GLY A 45 21.57 -3.50 5.88
N SER A 46 22.08 -4.71 5.70
CA SER A 46 23.08 -5.07 4.68
C SER A 46 22.48 -5.56 3.37
N GLY A 47 21.18 -5.88 3.35
CA GLY A 47 20.53 -6.39 2.14
C GLY A 47 19.00 -6.40 2.23
N LEU A 48 18.38 -6.56 1.06
CA LEU A 48 16.94 -6.73 0.91
C LEU A 48 16.56 -8.20 1.15
N VAL A 49 15.61 -8.41 2.07
CA VAL A 49 14.86 -9.66 2.17
C VAL A 49 13.85 -9.74 1.01
N TYR A 50 13.13 -8.64 0.77
CA TYR A 50 12.39 -8.44 -0.47
C TYR A 50 12.26 -6.94 -0.81
N SER A 51 11.99 -6.64 -2.07
CA SER A 51 11.53 -5.32 -2.51
C SER A 51 10.64 -5.46 -3.74
N THR A 52 9.54 -4.72 -3.76
CA THR A 52 8.49 -4.76 -4.79
C THR A 52 7.97 -3.36 -5.10
N TYR A 53 7.49 -3.17 -6.33
CA TYR A 53 6.58 -2.05 -6.63
C TYR A 53 5.16 -2.36 -6.16
N LEU A 54 4.36 -1.30 -6.03
CA LEU A 54 2.93 -1.31 -5.79
C LEU A 54 2.33 -0.07 -6.46
N GLY A 55 1.77 -0.24 -7.66
CA GLY A 55 1.21 0.86 -8.44
C GLY A 55 0.67 0.38 -9.77
N GLY A 56 -0.03 1.28 -10.46
CA GLY A 56 -0.58 1.12 -11.79
C GLY A 56 0.02 2.14 -12.77
N THR A 57 -0.76 2.56 -13.76
CA THR A 57 -0.27 3.44 -14.84
C THR A 57 -0.15 4.93 -14.47
N GLY A 58 -0.69 5.34 -13.32
CA GLY A 58 -0.74 6.73 -12.87
C GLY A 58 0.37 7.10 -11.86
N PHE A 59 -0.02 7.87 -10.84
CA PHE A 59 0.83 8.25 -9.72
C PHE A 59 0.36 7.53 -8.46
N ASP A 60 1.27 6.76 -7.85
CA ASP A 60 1.00 5.92 -6.70
C ASP A 60 2.00 6.20 -5.58
N ASN A 61 1.49 6.69 -4.46
CA ASN A 61 2.30 7.21 -3.37
C ASN A 61 1.97 6.49 -2.07
N ALA A 62 2.89 5.73 -1.51
CA ALA A 62 2.73 5.17 -0.17
C ALA A 62 3.25 6.11 0.92
N PHE A 63 2.43 6.31 1.96
CA PHE A 63 2.74 7.19 3.09
C PHE A 63 2.75 6.47 4.44
N GLY A 64 1.94 5.41 4.58
CA GLY A 64 1.76 4.68 5.82
C GLY A 64 2.08 3.21 5.65
N LEU A 65 2.65 2.61 6.69
CA LEU A 65 2.72 1.16 6.79
C LEU A 65 2.54 0.67 8.22
N ALA A 66 1.96 -0.51 8.37
CA ALA A 66 1.84 -1.26 9.63
C ALA A 66 2.11 -2.75 9.39
N LEU A 67 2.48 -3.48 10.45
CA LEU A 67 2.83 -4.91 10.37
C LEU A 67 1.92 -5.72 11.29
N ASP A 68 1.51 -6.90 10.83
CA ASP A 68 0.94 -7.91 11.73
C ASP A 68 2.02 -8.86 12.27
N ALA A 69 1.67 -9.63 13.31
CA ALA A 69 2.60 -10.58 13.94
C ALA A 69 3.03 -11.73 13.02
N ALA A 70 2.35 -11.94 11.89
CA ALA A 70 2.74 -12.91 10.87
C ALA A 70 3.71 -12.32 9.84
N GLY A 71 4.08 -11.03 9.97
CA GLY A 71 4.99 -10.34 9.08
C GLY A 71 4.33 -9.82 7.79
N ASN A 72 3.01 -9.86 7.68
CA ASN A 72 2.33 -9.21 6.57
C ASN A 72 2.38 -7.70 6.75
N VAL A 73 2.58 -6.97 5.66
CA VAL A 73 2.64 -5.51 5.67
C VAL A 73 1.38 -4.92 5.08
N TYR A 74 0.81 -3.98 5.82
CA TYR A 74 -0.33 -3.17 5.45
C TYR A 74 0.23 -1.84 5.01
N VAL A 75 -0.06 -1.42 3.79
CA VAL A 75 0.43 -0.18 3.18
C VAL A 75 -0.76 0.66 2.81
N THR A 76 -0.69 1.94 3.16
CA THR A 76 -1.67 2.93 2.75
C THR A 76 -0.99 4.06 2.03
N GLY A 77 -1.68 4.55 1.03
CA GLY A 77 -1.19 5.62 0.20
C GLY A 77 -2.32 6.22 -0.60
N VAL A 78 -1.95 6.98 -1.61
CA VAL A 78 -2.89 7.56 -2.56
C VAL A 78 -2.54 7.11 -3.96
N THR A 79 -3.55 6.98 -4.80
CA THR A 79 -3.42 6.52 -6.18
C THR A 79 -4.27 7.39 -7.11
N ASN A 80 -3.69 7.72 -8.26
CA ASN A 80 -4.37 8.29 -9.42
C ASN A 80 -4.53 7.26 -10.54
N SER A 81 -4.22 5.99 -10.27
CA SER A 81 -4.17 4.91 -11.24
C SER A 81 -5.52 4.21 -11.33
N PRO A 82 -6.21 4.23 -12.49
CA PRO A 82 -7.46 3.49 -12.70
C PRO A 82 -7.27 1.97 -12.66
N ASP A 83 -6.03 1.52 -12.82
CA ASP A 83 -5.59 0.13 -12.83
C ASP A 83 -4.67 -0.20 -11.65
N PHE A 84 -4.79 0.54 -10.54
CA PHE A 84 -4.08 0.21 -9.31
C PHE A 84 -4.38 -1.25 -8.92
N PRO A 85 -3.38 -2.04 -8.48
CA PRO A 85 -3.60 -3.44 -8.15
C PRO A 85 -4.62 -3.62 -7.02
N THR A 86 -5.79 -4.16 -7.37
CA THR A 86 -6.84 -4.55 -6.41
C THR A 86 -7.02 -6.06 -6.39
N THR A 87 -7.66 -6.59 -5.34
CA THR A 87 -7.95 -8.02 -5.22
C THR A 87 -9.43 -8.32 -5.47
N PRO A 88 -9.77 -9.49 -6.07
CA PRO A 88 -11.16 -9.87 -6.27
C PRO A 88 -11.97 -9.84 -4.97
N GLY A 89 -13.15 -9.20 -5.00
CA GLY A 89 -14.03 -9.07 -3.83
C GLY A 89 -13.55 -8.07 -2.78
N ALA A 90 -12.57 -7.21 -3.10
CA ALA A 90 -12.22 -6.07 -2.27
C ALA A 90 -13.41 -5.11 -2.08
N PHE A 91 -13.29 -4.22 -1.09
CA PHE A 91 -14.31 -3.23 -0.76
C PHE A 91 -14.66 -2.35 -1.96
N ASP A 92 -13.63 -1.88 -2.67
CA ASP A 92 -13.74 -1.17 -3.93
C ASP A 92 -12.60 -1.56 -4.87
N VAL A 93 -12.97 -1.89 -6.10
CA VAL A 93 -12.07 -2.29 -7.19
C VAL A 93 -12.03 -1.27 -8.33
N THR A 94 -12.67 -0.12 -8.13
CA THR A 94 -12.78 0.96 -9.11
C THR A 94 -12.20 2.25 -8.57
N PHE A 95 -11.44 2.97 -9.42
CA PHE A 95 -10.99 4.32 -9.14
C PHE A 95 -12.14 5.31 -9.37
N ASN A 96 -12.48 6.09 -8.34
CA ASN A 96 -13.70 6.91 -8.32
C ASN A 96 -13.48 8.35 -8.78
N GLY A 97 -12.22 8.77 -8.94
CA GLY A 97 -11.85 10.07 -9.50
C GLY A 97 -10.91 10.86 -8.61
N GLY A 98 -10.38 11.97 -9.13
CA GLY A 98 -9.52 12.90 -8.39
C GLY A 98 -8.18 12.29 -7.94
N ARG A 99 -8.21 11.50 -6.88
CA ARG A 99 -7.16 10.67 -6.29
C ARG A 99 -7.78 9.91 -5.12
N ASP A 100 -7.66 8.59 -5.08
CA ASP A 100 -8.22 7.77 -4.01
C ASP A 100 -7.15 7.33 -3.03
N VAL A 101 -7.53 7.02 -1.79
CA VAL A 101 -6.66 6.26 -0.90
C VAL A 101 -6.63 4.81 -1.36
N PHE A 102 -5.48 4.14 -1.29
CA PHE A 102 -5.43 2.69 -1.37
C PHE A 102 -5.11 2.09 0.01
N VAL A 103 -5.63 0.89 0.26
CA VAL A 103 -5.29 0.07 1.42
C VAL A 103 -4.92 -1.33 0.93
N SER A 104 -3.63 -1.64 0.96
CA SER A 104 -3.09 -2.91 0.47
C SER A 104 -2.46 -3.70 1.61
N LYS A 105 -2.64 -5.02 1.58
CA LYS A 105 -1.92 -5.96 2.45
C LYS A 105 -1.07 -6.88 1.58
N LEU A 106 0.25 -6.80 1.69
CA LEU A 106 1.17 -7.76 1.10
C LEU A 106 1.46 -8.89 2.09
N ASN A 107 1.63 -10.10 1.57
CA ASN A 107 2.06 -11.24 2.38
C ASN A 107 3.48 -11.04 2.93
N ALA A 108 3.88 -11.82 3.93
CA ALA A 108 5.20 -11.69 4.56
C ALA A 108 6.41 -11.93 3.63
N ALA A 109 6.20 -12.57 2.48
CA ALA A 109 7.21 -12.78 1.46
C ALA A 109 7.31 -11.61 0.46
N GLY A 110 6.40 -10.63 0.53
CA GLY A 110 6.30 -9.54 -0.44
C GLY A 110 5.92 -10.00 -1.85
N SER A 111 5.35 -11.21 -1.99
CA SER A 111 5.13 -11.86 -3.29
C SER A 111 3.69 -11.81 -3.79
N ALA A 112 2.73 -11.45 -2.94
CA ALA A 112 1.33 -11.36 -3.32
C ALA A 112 0.56 -10.41 -2.42
N LEU A 113 -0.47 -9.76 -2.99
CA LEU A 113 -1.51 -9.08 -2.24
C LEU A 113 -2.43 -10.10 -1.59
N VAL A 114 -2.57 -10.02 -0.26
CA VAL A 114 -3.60 -10.72 0.50
C VAL A 114 -4.95 -10.05 0.29
N TYR A 115 -4.97 -8.71 0.29
CA TYR A 115 -6.06 -7.91 -0.24
C TYR A 115 -5.52 -6.54 -0.69
N SER A 116 -6.26 -5.85 -1.55
CA SER A 116 -5.99 -4.46 -1.93
C SER A 116 -7.26 -3.80 -2.46
N THR A 117 -7.52 -2.58 -2.02
CA THR A 117 -8.77 -1.85 -2.29
C THR A 117 -8.50 -0.37 -2.48
N TYR A 118 -9.36 0.30 -3.24
CA TYR A 118 -9.55 1.75 -3.14
C TYR A 118 -10.38 2.10 -1.91
N LEU A 119 -10.24 3.35 -1.47
CA LEU A 119 -11.03 4.01 -0.43
C LEU A 119 -11.11 5.50 -0.77
N GLY A 120 -12.23 5.91 -1.36
CA GLY A 120 -12.41 7.29 -1.81
C GLY A 120 -13.72 7.51 -2.56
N GLY A 121 -13.84 8.69 -3.17
CA GLY A 121 -15.03 9.12 -3.90
C GLY A 121 -14.70 10.01 -5.10
N ASP A 122 -15.59 10.93 -5.46
CA ASP A 122 -15.47 11.72 -6.69
C ASP A 122 -14.39 12.82 -6.67
N PHE A 123 -13.90 13.22 -5.50
CA PHE A 123 -12.87 14.23 -5.30
C PHE A 123 -11.62 13.66 -4.61
N PRO A 124 -10.49 14.41 -4.57
CA PRO A 124 -9.28 13.91 -3.96
C PRO A 124 -9.42 13.54 -2.48
N ASP A 125 -8.93 12.36 -2.17
CA ASP A 125 -8.83 11.77 -0.85
C ASP A 125 -7.36 11.65 -0.43
N PHE A 126 -7.13 11.72 0.89
CA PHE A 126 -5.80 11.70 1.49
C PHE A 126 -5.77 10.81 2.71
N VAL A 127 -4.64 10.14 2.90
CA VAL A 127 -4.32 9.34 4.09
C VAL A 127 -3.17 9.98 4.85
N PHE A 128 -3.26 9.97 6.18
CA PHE A 128 -2.21 10.44 7.10
C PHE A 128 -1.57 9.32 7.90
N GLY A 129 -2.28 8.20 8.10
CA GLY A 129 -1.74 7.08 8.86
C GLY A 129 -2.59 5.83 8.76
N VAL A 130 -1.95 4.71 9.10
CA VAL A 130 -2.55 3.39 9.24
C VAL A 130 -2.11 2.77 10.56
N GLN A 131 -3.04 2.19 11.29
CA GLN A 131 -2.77 1.38 12.48
C GLN A 131 -3.58 0.09 12.48
N LEU A 132 -3.08 -0.90 13.22
CA LEU A 132 -3.75 -2.16 13.42
C LEU A 132 -4.07 -2.34 14.91
N ASP A 133 -5.22 -2.93 15.22
CA ASP A 133 -5.47 -3.47 16.56
C ASP A 133 -4.93 -4.91 16.71
N ALA A 134 -5.09 -5.49 17.90
CA ALA A 134 -4.67 -6.87 18.18
C ALA A 134 -5.46 -7.92 17.37
N ALA A 135 -6.65 -7.58 16.88
CA ALA A 135 -7.46 -8.43 16.00
C ALA A 135 -7.07 -8.29 14.52
N ARG A 136 -6.16 -7.36 14.18
CA ARG A 136 -5.73 -6.97 12.83
C ARG A 136 -6.81 -6.23 12.04
N ASN A 137 -7.72 -5.55 12.72
CA ASN A 137 -8.57 -4.55 12.10
C ASN A 137 -7.72 -3.35 11.70
N VAL A 138 -8.03 -2.76 10.55
CA VAL A 138 -7.26 -1.66 9.97
C VAL A 138 -7.97 -0.34 10.24
N TYR A 139 -7.24 0.60 10.83
CA TYR A 139 -7.70 1.96 11.06
C TYR A 139 -6.90 2.89 10.16
N VAL A 140 -7.61 3.56 9.24
CA VAL A 140 -7.03 4.54 8.31
C VAL A 140 -7.53 5.91 8.71
N THR A 141 -6.63 6.87 8.86
CA THR A 141 -6.99 8.28 9.13
C THR A 141 -6.61 9.14 7.94
N GLY A 142 -7.40 10.18 7.69
CA GLY A 142 -7.28 10.94 6.45
C GLY A 142 -8.23 12.13 6.36
N SER A 143 -8.33 12.69 5.17
CA SER A 143 -9.29 13.73 4.81
C SER A 143 -9.87 13.44 3.44
N THR A 144 -11.15 13.71 3.27
CA THR A 144 -11.86 13.55 2.00
C THR A 144 -12.38 14.89 1.50
N GLY A 145 -12.24 15.13 0.19
CA GLY A 145 -12.94 16.20 -0.52
C GLY A 145 -14.31 15.75 -1.06
N SER A 146 -14.57 14.44 -1.02
CA SER A 146 -15.67 13.78 -1.71
C SER A 146 -16.96 13.88 -0.92
N ARG A 147 -18.08 14.07 -1.64
CA ARG A 147 -19.42 14.08 -1.02
C ARG A 147 -20.02 12.69 -0.92
N ASP A 148 -19.51 11.77 -1.72
CA ASP A 148 -19.89 10.38 -1.82
C ASP A 148 -18.89 9.44 -1.15
N PHE A 149 -18.01 9.97 -0.28
CA PHE A 149 -17.04 9.16 0.44
C PHE A 149 -17.74 8.00 1.17
N PRO A 150 -17.23 6.76 1.06
CA PRO A 150 -17.85 5.58 1.62
C PRO A 150 -17.97 5.69 3.14
N ALA A 151 -19.21 5.85 3.62
CA ALA A 151 -19.55 5.84 5.03
C ALA A 151 -20.68 4.84 5.28
N THR A 152 -20.61 4.13 6.41
CA THR A 152 -21.79 3.39 6.90
C THR A 152 -22.82 4.42 7.34
N ARG A 153 -24.06 4.31 6.85
CA ARG A 153 -25.17 5.10 7.38
C ARG A 153 -25.43 4.69 8.83
N ASP A 154 -25.69 5.67 9.69
CA ASP A 154 -26.20 5.45 11.05
C ASP A 154 -27.51 4.64 11.05
#